data_AF-A0A7Y3F173-F1
#
_entry.id   AF-A0A7Y3F173-F1
#
_cell.length_a   1.000
_cell.length_b   1.000
_cell.length_c   1.000
_cell.angle_alpha   90.00
_cell.angle_beta   90.00
_cell.angle_gamma   90.00
#
_symmetry.space_group_name_H-M   'P 1'
#
loop_
_entity.id
_entity.type
_entity.pdbx_description
1 polymer ?
#
loop_
_entity_poly.entity_id
_entity_poly.type
_entity_poly.pdbx_seq_one_letter_code
_entity_poly.pdbx_strand_id
1 'polypeptide(L)'
;MAIFINKVEISDEEIGREMQYHPAETREGAWHSAAQSLVIRQLLLQQAANNGLSADDALNSSSQQEEAVIDQLLEQDVKVPQADTATCRRFYDTHQESFIDKESGQRRAFDEVHEQIRGYIHTKAMRVAVAEYIKALSFEAEIKGFDL
;
A
#
# COMPACT_ATOMS: atom_id res chain seq x y z
N MET A 1 18.81 3.94 16.34
CA MET A 1 18.80 5.18 15.53
C MET A 1 17.35 5.63 15.48
N ALA A 2 17.04 6.88 15.85
CA ALA A 2 15.65 7.36 15.83
C ALA A 2 15.30 7.94 14.47
N ILE A 3 14.09 7.66 13.99
CA ILE A 3 13.51 8.25 12.79
C ILE A 3 12.51 9.31 13.25
N PHE A 4 12.55 10.51 12.66
CA PHE A 4 11.59 11.56 12.96
C PHE A 4 10.74 11.87 11.75
N ILE A 5 9.43 11.98 11.96
CA ILE A 5 8.45 12.34 10.94
C ILE A 5 7.67 13.54 11.49
N ASN A 6 7.96 14.72 10.93
CA ASN A 6 7.48 15.99 11.44
C ASN A 6 7.84 16.16 12.93
N LYS A 7 6.87 15.98 13.83
CA LYS A 7 7.05 16.11 15.29
C LYS A 7 6.99 14.77 16.03
N VAL A 8 6.83 13.67 15.31
CA VAL A 8 6.70 12.32 15.89
C VAL A 8 8.03 11.59 15.76
N GLU A 9 8.49 11.02 16.86
CA GLU A 9 9.67 10.17 16.92
C GLU A 9 9.23 8.70 16.80
N ILE A 10 9.87 7.96 15.90
CA ILE A 10 9.85 6.50 15.87
C ILE A 10 11.16 6.03 16.49
N SER A 11 11.04 5.44 17.67
CA SER A 11 12.16 4.93 18.45
C SER A 11 12.74 3.63 17.89
N ASP A 12 13.98 3.33 18.24
CA ASP A 12 14.63 2.06 17.87
C ASP A 12 13.89 0.85 18.45
N GLU A 13 13.24 1.02 19.61
CA GLU A 13 12.43 -0.02 20.24
C GLU A 13 11.17 -0.33 19.43
N GLU A 14 10.49 0.69 18.90
CA GLU A 14 9.35 0.50 18.01
C GLU A 14 9.75 -0.23 16.72
N ILE A 15 10.87 0.17 16.10
CA ILE A 15 11.39 -0.53 14.92
C ILE A 15 11.74 -1.97 15.28
N GLY A 16 12.39 -2.21 16.42
CA GLY A 16 12.73 -3.55 16.89
C GLY A 16 11.50 -4.44 17.13
N ARG A 17 10.41 -3.88 17.65
CA ARG A 17 9.13 -4.59 17.79
C ARG A 17 8.49 -4.89 16.44
N GLU A 18 8.56 -3.95 15.50
CA GLU A 18 7.99 -4.11 14.17
C GLU A 18 8.78 -5.14 13.34
N MET A 19 10.12 -5.18 13.45
CA MET A 19 11.00 -6.12 12.74
C MET A 19 10.58 -7.59 12.86
N GLN A 20 9.92 -8.00 13.94
CA GLN A 20 9.42 -9.36 14.11
C GLN A 20 8.32 -9.74 13.10
N TYR A 21 7.62 -8.74 12.55
CA TYR A 21 6.58 -8.88 11.53
C TYR A 21 7.13 -8.74 10.10
N HIS A 22 8.40 -8.30 9.93
CA HIS A 22 9.04 -8.09 8.64
C HIS A 22 10.31 -8.95 8.48
N PRO A 23 10.17 -10.28 8.41
CA PRO A 23 11.32 -11.16 8.20
C PRO A 23 11.96 -10.85 6.84
N ALA A 24 13.28 -10.74 6.83
CA ALA A 24 14.08 -10.52 5.63
C ALA A 24 15.34 -11.38 5.65
N GLU A 25 15.99 -11.51 4.50
CA GLU A 25 17.24 -12.27 4.35
C GLU A 25 18.38 -11.69 5.18
N THR A 26 18.34 -10.39 5.47
CA THR A 26 19.34 -9.70 6.29
C THR A 26 18.68 -8.89 7.40
N ARG A 27 19.41 -8.69 8.50
CA ARG A 27 18.97 -7.83 9.60
C ARG A 27 18.73 -6.39 9.13
N GLU A 28 19.58 -5.88 8.24
CA GLU A 28 19.43 -4.55 7.66
C GLU A 28 18.17 -4.45 6.80
N GLY A 29 17.86 -5.48 6.00
CA GLY A 29 16.62 -5.52 5.23
C GLY A 29 15.38 -5.58 6.11
N ALA A 30 15.40 -6.36 7.20
CA ALA A 30 14.29 -6.44 8.15
C ALA A 30 14.08 -5.10 8.86
N TRP A 31 15.18 -4.43 9.24
CA TRP A 31 15.14 -3.09 9.83
C TRP A 31 14.55 -2.08 8.84
N HIS A 32 14.98 -2.10 7.58
CA HIS A 32 14.49 -1.18 6.57
C HIS A 32 13.00 -1.36 6.29
N SER A 33 12.53 -2.61 6.16
CA SER A 33 11.10 -2.92 5.95
C SER A 33 10.25 -2.50 7.15
N ALA A 34 10.73 -2.76 8.37
CA ALA A 34 10.05 -2.34 9.60
C ALA A 34 9.98 -0.81 9.72
N ALA A 35 11.10 -0.13 9.50
CA ALA A 35 11.16 1.32 9.47
C ALA A 35 10.23 1.91 8.40
N GLN A 36 10.24 1.37 7.18
CA GLN A 36 9.36 1.79 6.10
C GLN A 36 7.89 1.63 6.47
N SER A 37 7.51 0.48 7.05
CA SER A 37 6.13 0.21 7.50
C SER A 37 5.67 1.25 8.52
N LEU A 38 6.48 1.51 9.55
CA LEU A 38 6.17 2.51 10.59
C LEU A 38 6.10 3.92 10.02
N VAL A 39 7.01 4.28 9.11
CA VAL A 39 7.00 5.60 8.47
C VAL A 39 5.75 5.81 7.64
N ILE A 40 5.41 4.85 6.79
CA ILE A 40 4.19 4.90 5.95
C ILE A 40 2.95 4.98 6.84
N ARG A 41 2.86 4.14 7.87
CA ARG A 41 1.74 4.16 8.83
C ARG A 41 1.60 5.53 9.47
N GLN A 42 2.70 6.10 9.94
CA GLN A 42 2.69 7.40 10.61
C GLN A 42 2.32 8.56 9.66
N LEU A 43 2.74 8.51 8.39
CA LEU A 43 2.31 9.48 7.37
C LEU A 43 0.80 9.40 7.12
N LEU A 44 0.26 8.19 6.95
CA LEU A 44 -1.16 7.97 6.72
C LEU A 44 -2.01 8.40 7.93
N LEU A 45 -1.56 8.12 9.16
CA LEU A 45 -2.26 8.57 10.38
C LEU A 45 -2.28 10.09 10.53
N GLN A 46 -1.17 10.77 10.22
CA GLN A 46 -1.13 12.24 10.22
C GLN A 46 -2.08 12.82 9.18
N GLN A 47 -2.11 12.23 7.99
CA GLN A 47 -3.01 12.67 6.93
C GLN A 47 -4.48 12.41 7.28
N ALA A 48 -4.79 11.26 7.90
CA ALA A 48 -6.12 10.95 8.39
C ALA A 48 -6.57 11.95 9.47
N ALA A 49 -5.67 12.32 10.39
CA ALA A 49 -5.94 13.36 11.38
C ALA A 49 -6.19 14.73 10.72
N ASN A 50 -5.41 15.10 9.71
CA ASN A 50 -5.63 16.33 8.93
C ASN A 50 -6.99 16.35 8.22
N ASN A 51 -7.45 15.18 7.75
CA ASN A 51 -8.76 15.00 7.13
C ASN A 51 -9.91 14.88 8.15
N GLY A 52 -9.63 14.98 9.46
CA GLY A 52 -10.64 14.87 10.53
C GLY A 52 -11.16 13.44 10.76
N LEU A 53 -10.42 12.42 10.32
CA LEU A 53 -10.78 11.00 10.44
C LEU A 53 -10.33 10.37 11.77
N SER A 54 -9.38 10.99 12.47
CA SER A 54 -8.94 10.55 13.81
C SER A 54 -9.59 11.38 14.91
N ALA A 55 -10.07 10.70 15.96
CA ALA A 55 -10.43 11.36 17.22
C ALA A 55 -9.15 11.84 17.94
N ASP A 56 -9.26 12.96 18.67
CA ASP A 56 -8.17 13.71 19.34
C ASP A 56 -7.21 12.87 20.22
N ASP A 57 -7.58 11.63 20.54
CA ASP A 57 -6.82 10.73 21.42
C ASP A 57 -5.94 9.73 20.63
N ALA A 58 -5.09 10.26 19.74
CA ALA A 58 -4.14 9.46 18.95
C ALA A 58 -3.16 8.63 19.82
N LEU A 59 -2.98 9.01 21.09
CA LEU A 59 -2.08 8.33 22.03
C LEU A 59 -2.70 7.07 22.68
N ASN A 60 -4.02 6.86 22.56
CA ASN A 60 -4.73 5.69 23.10
C ASN A 60 -5.47 4.88 22.02
N SER A 61 -5.24 5.17 20.74
CA SER A 61 -5.80 4.40 19.65
C SER A 61 -5.23 2.98 19.63
N SER A 62 -6.10 1.99 19.69
CA SER A 62 -5.73 0.60 19.44
C SER A 62 -5.26 0.41 18.00
N SER A 63 -4.38 -0.57 17.75
CA SER A 63 -3.89 -0.87 16.39
C SER A 63 -5.03 -1.11 15.40
N GLN A 64 -6.14 -1.71 15.84
CA GLN A 64 -7.33 -1.94 15.01
C GLN A 64 -8.03 -0.64 14.60
N GLN A 65 -8.06 0.38 15.47
CA GLN A 65 -8.63 1.68 15.14
C GLN A 65 -7.75 2.42 14.14
N GLU A 66 -6.42 2.36 14.32
CA GLU A 66 -5.47 2.95 13.38
C GLU A 66 -5.61 2.33 11.98
N GLU A 67 -5.72 1.00 11.90
CA GLU A 67 -5.96 0.29 10.64
C GLU A 67 -7.27 0.74 9.97
N ALA A 68 -8.37 0.78 10.73
CA ALA A 68 -9.67 1.22 10.19
C ALA A 68 -9.66 2.67 9.69
N VAL A 69 -8.96 3.56 10.39
CA VAL A 69 -8.79 4.96 9.99
C VAL A 69 -7.96 5.08 8.71
N ILE A 70 -6.89 4.29 8.58
CA ILE A 70 -6.07 4.25 7.37
C ILE A 70 -6.87 3.73 6.18
N ASP A 71 -7.63 2.65 6.35
CA ASP A 71 -8.49 2.12 5.30
C ASP A 71 -9.50 3.17 4.83
N GLN A 72 -10.18 3.84 5.77
CA GLN A 72 -11.13 4.90 5.45
C GLN A 72 -10.46 6.10 4.73
N LEU A 73 -9.25 6.48 5.12
CA LEU A 73 -8.48 7.51 4.42
C LEU A 73 -8.19 7.11 2.97
N LEU A 74 -7.71 5.88 2.76
CA LEU A 74 -7.36 5.40 1.43
C LEU A 74 -8.59 5.31 0.54
N GLU A 75 -9.73 4.87 1.06
CA GLU A 75 -11.00 4.86 0.33
C GLU A 75 -11.47 6.27 -0.08
N GLN A 76 -11.20 7.28 0.76
CA GLN A 76 -11.57 8.67 0.49
C GLN A 76 -10.65 9.36 -0.51
N ASP A 77 -9.33 9.24 -0.32
CA ASP A 77 -8.34 10.04 -1.03
C ASP A 77 -7.77 9.32 -2.26
N VAL A 78 -7.71 7.97 -2.26
CA VAL A 78 -7.13 7.20 -3.36
C VAL A 78 -8.19 6.80 -4.39
N LYS A 79 -8.20 7.50 -5.52
CA LYS A 79 -9.11 7.20 -6.64
C LYS A 79 -8.46 6.24 -7.64
N VAL A 80 -8.98 5.02 -7.71
CA VAL A 80 -8.51 4.02 -8.66
C VAL A 80 -9.38 4.03 -9.92
N PRO A 81 -8.80 4.26 -11.12
CA PRO A 81 -9.55 4.17 -12.36
C PRO A 81 -9.94 2.72 -12.63
N GLN A 82 -11.21 2.47 -12.92
CA GLN A 82 -11.64 1.15 -13.39
C GLN A 82 -11.24 0.96 -14.86
N ALA A 83 -10.65 -0.20 -15.16
CA ALA A 83 -10.33 -0.58 -16.52
C ALA A 83 -11.62 -0.82 -17.33
N ASP A 84 -11.70 -0.20 -18.50
CA ASP A 84 -12.78 -0.46 -19.45
C ASP A 84 -12.55 -1.78 -20.20
N THR A 85 -13.56 -2.18 -20.99
CA THR A 85 -13.47 -3.42 -21.78
C THR A 85 -12.32 -3.37 -22.79
N ALA A 86 -11.98 -2.19 -23.32
CA ALA A 86 -10.91 -2.03 -24.30
C ALA A 86 -9.52 -2.26 -23.66
N THR A 87 -9.27 -1.73 -22.46
CA THR A 87 -8.07 -1.98 -21.67
C THR A 87 -7.94 -3.45 -21.31
N CYS A 88 -9.02 -4.08 -20.85
CA CYS A 88 -9.03 -5.51 -20.54
C CYS A 88 -8.71 -6.35 -21.78
N ARG A 89 -9.25 -5.97 -22.94
CA ARG A 89 -9.01 -6.66 -24.21
C ARG A 89 -7.55 -6.54 -24.64
N ARG A 90 -6.96 -5.34 -24.57
CA ARG A 90 -5.53 -5.14 -24.84
C ARG A 90 -4.65 -6.00 -23.94
N PHE A 91 -4.95 -6.05 -22.63
CA PHE A 91 -4.23 -6.89 -21.69
C PHE A 91 -4.31 -8.37 -22.07
N TYR A 92 -5.51 -8.86 -22.39
CA TYR A 92 -5.73 -10.23 -22.86
C TYR A 92 -4.91 -10.56 -24.11
N ASP A 93 -4.84 -9.63 -25.06
CA ASP A 93 -4.12 -9.81 -26.32
C ASP A 93 -2.59 -9.71 -26.17
N THR A 94 -2.09 -8.93 -25.21
CA THR A 94 -0.66 -8.84 -24.89
C THR A 94 -0.16 -10.02 -24.05
N HIS A 95 -0.95 -10.52 -23.09
CA HIS A 95 -0.54 -11.57 -22.15
C HIS A 95 -1.11 -12.95 -22.50
N GLN A 96 -1.02 -13.35 -23.76
CA GLN A 96 -1.68 -14.56 -24.28
C GLN A 96 -1.27 -15.84 -23.53
N GLU A 97 0.00 -15.95 -23.15
CA GLU A 97 0.57 -17.08 -22.42
C GLU A 97 -0.04 -17.26 -21.03
N SER A 98 -0.50 -16.17 -20.40
CA SER A 98 -1.14 -16.20 -19.08
C SER A 98 -2.56 -16.78 -19.09
N PHE A 99 -3.17 -16.93 -20.28
CA PHE A 99 -4.53 -17.44 -20.45
C PHE A 99 -4.57 -18.80 -21.15
N ILE A 100 -3.43 -19.48 -21.25
CA ILE A 100 -3.36 -20.87 -21.71
C ILE A 100 -3.81 -21.76 -20.56
N ASP A 101 -4.85 -22.53 -20.81
CA ASP A 101 -5.31 -23.55 -19.88
C ASP A 101 -4.27 -24.66 -19.77
N LYS A 102 -3.92 -25.02 -18.53
CA LYS A 102 -2.81 -25.96 -18.27
C LYS A 102 -3.15 -27.40 -18.61
N GLU A 103 -4.43 -27.76 -18.66
CA GLU A 103 -4.89 -29.13 -18.92
C GLU A 103 -5.11 -29.38 -20.41
N SER A 104 -5.82 -28.48 -21.09
CA SER A 104 -6.15 -28.58 -22.51
C SER A 104 -5.08 -27.97 -23.44
N GLY A 105 -4.21 -27.10 -22.92
CA GLY A 105 -3.25 -26.33 -23.71
C GLY A 105 -3.89 -25.28 -24.61
N GLN A 106 -5.21 -25.07 -24.50
CA GLN A 106 -5.94 -24.10 -25.32
C GLN A 106 -6.05 -22.75 -24.63
N ARG A 107 -6.11 -21.68 -25.42
CA ARG A 107 -6.30 -20.33 -24.90
C ARG A 107 -7.76 -20.13 -24.51
N ARG A 108 -8.00 -19.76 -23.25
CA ARG A 108 -9.35 -19.43 -22.73
C ARG A 108 -9.92 -18.21 -23.42
N ALA A 109 -11.22 -18.19 -23.72
CA ALA A 109 -11.83 -17.07 -24.43
C ALA A 109 -11.87 -15.80 -23.57
N PHE A 110 -11.83 -14.63 -24.22
CA PHE A 110 -11.82 -13.33 -23.51
C PHE A 110 -12.99 -13.17 -22.54
N ASP A 111 -14.19 -13.60 -22.93
CA ASP A 111 -15.41 -13.50 -22.12
C ASP A 111 -15.27 -14.23 -20.78
N GLU A 112 -14.64 -15.42 -20.80
CA GLU A 112 -14.44 -16.25 -19.61
C GLU A 112 -13.45 -15.65 -18.59
N VAL A 113 -12.46 -14.91 -19.09
CA VAL A 113 -11.40 -14.32 -18.26
C VAL A 113 -11.59 -12.82 -18.04
N HIS A 114 -12.65 -12.22 -18.60
CA HIS A 114 -12.86 -10.78 -18.59
C HIS A 114 -12.86 -10.19 -17.17
N GLU A 115 -13.66 -10.76 -16.28
CA GLU A 115 -13.77 -10.32 -14.88
C GLU A 115 -12.47 -10.57 -14.11
N GLN A 116 -11.76 -11.65 -14.42
CA GLN A 116 -10.46 -11.95 -13.80
C GLN A 116 -9.41 -10.90 -14.20
N ILE A 117 -9.35 -10.54 -15.48
CA ILE A 117 -8.47 -9.49 -15.99
C ILE A 117 -8.84 -8.14 -15.37
N ARG A 118 -10.12 -7.80 -15.33
CA ARG A 118 -10.61 -6.55 -14.74
C ARG A 118 -10.20 -6.44 -13.26
N GLY A 119 -10.42 -7.51 -12.48
CA GLY A 119 -10.02 -7.57 -11.07
C GLY A 119 -8.49 -7.49 -10.88
N TYR A 120 -7.71 -8.12 -11.75
CA TYR A 120 -6.25 -8.04 -11.72
C TYR A 120 -5.76 -6.62 -12.01
N ILE A 121 -6.25 -5.99 -13.08
CA ILE A 121 -5.87 -4.63 -13.45
C ILE A 121 -6.29 -3.64 -12.36
N HIS A 122 -7.49 -3.81 -11.79
CA HIS A 122 -7.96 -2.98 -10.69
C HIS A 122 -7.04 -3.07 -9.46
N THR A 123 -6.73 -4.29 -9.01
CA THR A 123 -5.82 -4.49 -7.87
C THR A 123 -4.44 -3.88 -8.12
N LYS A 124 -3.92 -4.05 -9.35
CA LYS A 124 -2.64 -3.46 -9.75
C LYS A 124 -2.69 -1.93 -9.75
N ALA A 125 -3.76 -1.34 -10.31
CA ALA A 125 -3.97 0.10 -10.32
C ALA A 125 -4.11 0.66 -8.90
N MET A 126 -4.77 -0.06 -7.99
CA MET A 126 -4.90 0.33 -6.59
C MET A 126 -3.54 0.41 -5.90
N ARG A 127 -2.69 -0.61 -6.05
CA ARG A 127 -1.33 -0.57 -5.48
C ARG A 127 -0.51 0.62 -5.98
N VAL A 128 -0.59 0.91 -7.28
CA VAL A 128 0.11 2.07 -7.86
C VAL A 128 -0.44 3.38 -7.31
N ALA A 129 -1.77 3.52 -7.24
CA ALA A 129 -2.40 4.73 -6.74
C ALA A 129 -2.06 4.99 -5.27
N VAL A 130 -2.06 3.95 -4.42
CA VAL A 130 -1.64 4.06 -3.01
C VAL A 130 -0.16 4.44 -2.91
N ALA A 131 0.71 3.83 -3.72
CA ALA A 131 2.14 4.17 -3.71
C ALA A 131 2.39 5.64 -4.11
N GLU A 132 1.72 6.14 -5.15
CA GLU A 132 1.80 7.54 -5.56
C GLU A 132 1.25 8.49 -4.49
N TYR A 133 0.18 8.09 -3.79
CA TYR A 133 -0.36 8.85 -2.68
C TYR A 133 0.62 8.94 -1.50
N ILE A 134 1.19 7.82 -1.06
CA ILE A 134 2.22 7.79 0.00
C ILE A 134 3.42 8.66 -0.39
N LYS A 135 3.86 8.58 -1.66
CA LYS A 135 4.94 9.40 -2.18
C LYS A 135 4.61 10.89 -2.16
N ALA A 136 3.37 11.27 -2.45
CA ALA A 136 2.93 12.66 -2.30
C ALA A 136 3.02 13.11 -0.84
N LEU A 137 2.53 12.30 0.11
CA LEU A 137 2.63 12.58 1.54
C LEU A 137 4.08 12.70 2.02
N SER A 138 4.99 11.87 1.52
CA SER A 138 6.40 11.91 1.89
C SER A 138 7.10 13.17 1.39
N PHE A 139 6.63 13.79 0.30
CA PHE A 139 7.15 15.09 -0.17
C PHE A 139 6.69 16.27 0.71
N GLU A 140 5.53 16.16 1.35
CA GLU A 140 4.97 17.19 2.23
C GLU A 140 5.47 17.06 3.68
N ALA A 141 5.96 15.88 4.06
CA ALA A 141 6.45 15.59 5.40
C ALA A 141 7.96 15.85 5.54
N GLU A 142 8.37 16.29 6.73
CA GLU A 142 9.79 16.32 7.11
C GLU A 142 10.19 14.96 7.70
N ILE A 143 10.93 14.16 6.93
CA ILE A 143 11.44 12.85 7.37
C ILE A 143 12.95 12.96 7.62
N LYS A 144 13.40 12.58 8.82
CA LYS A 144 14.81 12.58 9.24
C LYS A 144 15.22 11.18 9.69
N GLY A 145 16.36 10.70 9.19
CA GLY A 145 16.92 9.41 9.58
C GLY A 145 16.41 8.20 8.78
N PHE A 146 15.61 8.43 7.74
CA PHE A 146 15.11 7.40 6.82
C PHE A 146 14.79 8.01 5.45
N ASP A 147 14.92 7.22 4.37
CA ASP A 147 14.59 7.61 3.00
C ASP A 147 13.59 6.58 2.43
N LEU A 148 12.53 7.06 1.79
CA LEU A 148 11.35 6.26 1.43
C LEU A 148 11.33 5.81 -0.03
#